data_AF-A0A2N3L805-F1
#
_entry.id   AF-A0A2N3L805-F1
#
_cell.length_a   1.000
_cell.length_b   1.000
_cell.length_c   1.000
_cell.angle_alpha   90.00
_cell.angle_beta   90.00
_cell.angle_gamma   90.00
#
_symmetry.space_group_name_H-M   'P 1'
#
loop_
_entity.id
_entity.type
_entity.pdbx_description
1 polymer ?
#
loop_
_entity_poly.entity_id
_entity_poly.type
_entity_poly.pdbx_seq_one_letter_code
_entity_poly.pdbx_strand_id
1 'polypeptide(L)'
;MDDTSLYISPEYNPHSLMRDWGFFVEQQRPDIYAALSGPLSPLRQILAASITTMAGGEFVATPATSGKVTTDFVVPDARTMCQEVGLDVLTLALLADVPLHRPLQITQNALIGHWRWLRLVWRTLADAKPATGCVDTIPATAESTFATLYPALMAGRSNVAIANLRKMFQNLTAHSETQSVQNGLSESPDALHSFLANLTLFCPFIGYDLLCRHGLMKAPWIKGSIE
;
A
#
# COMPACT_ATOMS: atom_id res chain seq x y z
N MET A 1 -1.27 14.15 32.85
CA MET A 1 -1.36 12.90 32.07
C MET A 1 -1.80 13.36 30.70
N ASP A 2 -0.83 13.48 29.79
CA ASP A 2 -1.04 14.10 28.48
C ASP A 2 -2.00 13.25 27.66
N ASP A 3 -3.18 13.82 27.48
CA ASP A 3 -4.20 13.36 26.55
C ASP A 3 -3.78 13.87 25.16
N THR A 4 -2.69 13.30 24.63
CA THR A 4 -2.28 13.54 23.24
C THR A 4 -3.23 12.72 22.38
N SER A 5 -4.46 13.21 22.21
CA SER A 5 -5.41 12.66 21.26
C SER A 5 -4.78 12.79 19.86
N LEU A 6 -4.11 11.73 19.42
CA LEU A 6 -3.62 11.57 18.05
C LEU A 6 -4.77 11.94 17.12
N TYR A 7 -4.59 13.00 16.33
CA TYR A 7 -5.58 13.43 15.37
C TYR A 7 -5.86 12.28 14.39
N ILE A 8 -7.01 11.64 14.54
CA ILE A 8 -7.49 10.59 13.65
C ILE A 8 -8.39 11.26 12.62
N SER A 9 -7.92 11.34 11.37
CA SER A 9 -8.78 11.77 10.26
C SER A 9 -10.02 10.86 10.18
N PRO A 10 -11.25 11.40 10.17
CA PRO A 10 -12.48 10.61 10.12
C PRO A 10 -12.69 9.93 8.75
N GLU A 11 -11.97 10.37 7.73
CA GLU A 11 -12.02 9.80 6.38
C GLU A 11 -10.60 9.53 5.84
N TYR A 12 -10.48 8.49 5.02
CA TYR A 12 -9.28 8.23 4.23
C TYR A 12 -8.97 9.45 3.35
N ASN A 13 -7.84 10.09 3.63
CA ASN A 13 -7.31 11.18 2.81
C ASN A 13 -5.84 10.88 2.49
N PRO A 14 -5.48 10.61 1.22
CA PRO A 14 -4.10 10.28 0.85
C PRO A 14 -3.12 11.41 1.20
N HIS A 15 -3.55 12.67 1.15
CA HIS A 15 -2.70 13.83 1.43
C HIS A 15 -2.41 14.01 2.92
N SER A 16 -3.39 13.72 3.78
CA SER A 16 -3.17 13.69 5.23
C SER A 16 -2.15 12.62 5.60
N LEU A 17 -2.32 11.40 5.04
CA LEU A 17 -1.37 10.31 5.29
C LEU A 17 0.02 10.63 4.73
N MET A 18 0.11 11.30 3.57
CA MET A 18 1.38 11.76 3.02
C MET A 18 2.07 12.78 3.92
N ARG A 19 1.33 13.70 4.53
CA ARG A 19 1.87 14.64 5.52
C ARG A 19 2.40 13.91 6.75
N ASP A 20 1.64 12.94 7.26
CA ASP A 20 1.92 12.31 8.55
C ASP A 20 3.04 11.24 8.45
N TRP A 21 3.12 10.54 7.32
CA TRP A 21 4.07 9.44 7.10
C TRP A 21 5.14 9.73 6.03
N GLY A 22 5.07 10.90 5.37
CA GLY A 22 5.91 11.25 4.20
C GLY A 22 7.39 11.03 4.42
N PHE A 23 7.94 11.61 5.50
CA PHE A 23 9.36 11.49 5.82
C PHE A 23 9.80 10.04 6.03
N PHE A 24 8.95 9.22 6.64
CA PHE A 24 9.25 7.81 6.89
C PHE A 24 9.24 7.01 5.58
N VAL A 25 8.19 7.19 4.76
CA VAL A 25 8.06 6.48 3.48
C VAL A 25 9.16 6.90 2.50
N GLU A 26 9.52 8.18 2.46
CA GLU A 26 10.61 8.70 1.62
C GLU A 26 11.97 8.11 2.01
N GLN A 27 12.27 7.99 3.30
CA GLN A 27 13.50 7.34 3.76
C GLN A 27 13.60 5.86 3.35
N GLN A 28 12.46 5.15 3.32
CA GLN A 28 12.45 3.75 2.91
C GLN A 28 12.48 3.55 1.40
N ARG A 29 12.05 4.55 0.63
CA ARG A 29 11.83 4.43 -0.82
C ARG A 29 12.44 5.59 -1.63
N PRO A 30 13.72 5.92 -1.42
CA PRO A 30 14.33 7.12 -2.02
C PRO A 30 14.34 7.07 -3.56
N ASP A 31 14.43 5.88 -4.14
CA ASP A 31 14.38 5.63 -5.58
C ASP A 31 13.04 6.04 -6.21
N ILE A 32 11.92 5.74 -5.54
CA ILE A 32 10.58 6.13 -6.00
C ILE A 32 10.44 7.66 -6.00
N TYR A 33 10.89 8.34 -4.95
CA TYR A 33 10.79 9.80 -4.85
C TYR A 33 11.69 10.52 -5.84
N ALA A 34 12.90 9.98 -6.11
CA ALA A 34 13.76 10.47 -7.17
C ALA A 34 13.10 10.34 -8.56
N ALA A 35 12.32 9.27 -8.78
CA ALA A 35 11.64 9.01 -10.05
C ALA A 35 10.39 9.88 -10.29
N LEU A 36 9.80 10.47 -9.25
CA LEU A 36 8.57 11.26 -9.38
C LEU A 36 8.72 12.48 -10.29
N SER A 37 9.90 13.06 -10.44
CA SER A 37 10.13 14.16 -11.39
C SER A 37 10.14 13.72 -12.86
N GLY A 38 10.05 12.43 -13.13
CA GLY A 38 10.09 11.87 -14.48
C GLY A 38 8.72 11.48 -15.04
N PRO A 39 8.70 10.81 -16.21
CA PRO A 39 7.50 10.28 -16.81
C PRO A 39 6.97 9.03 -16.06
N LEU A 40 5.70 8.69 -16.27
CA LEU A 40 5.03 7.58 -15.60
C LEU A 40 5.60 6.19 -15.95
N SER A 41 6.11 6.00 -17.17
CA SER A 41 6.58 4.67 -17.60
C SER A 41 7.85 4.21 -16.86
N PRO A 42 8.91 5.03 -16.72
CA PRO A 42 10.04 4.69 -15.84
C PRO A 42 9.64 4.54 -14.38
N LEU A 43 8.75 5.40 -13.85
CA LEU A 43 8.26 5.28 -12.48
C LEU A 43 7.60 3.91 -12.24
N ARG A 44 6.80 3.42 -13.18
CA ARG A 44 6.15 2.10 -13.11
C ARG A 44 7.17 0.97 -12.92
N GLN A 45 8.30 1.04 -13.62
CA GLN A 45 9.37 0.05 -13.51
C GLN A 45 10.08 0.14 -12.16
N ILE A 46 10.38 1.37 -11.71
CA ILE A 46 11.03 1.63 -10.42
C ILE A 46 10.15 1.14 -9.27
N LEU A 47 8.86 1.43 -9.30
CA LEU A 47 7.89 0.92 -8.32
C LEU A 47 7.91 -0.61 -8.26
N ALA A 48 7.86 -1.30 -9.40
CA ALA A 48 7.89 -2.75 -9.41
C ALA A 48 9.20 -3.33 -8.87
N ALA A 49 10.35 -2.75 -9.25
CA ALA A 49 11.65 -3.17 -8.76
C ALA A 49 11.78 -2.97 -7.24
N SER A 50 11.46 -1.77 -6.76
CA SER A 50 11.46 -1.41 -5.34
C SER A 50 10.61 -2.37 -4.51
N ILE A 51 9.38 -2.66 -4.97
CA ILE A 51 8.45 -3.59 -4.30
C ILE A 51 8.99 -5.01 -4.23
N THR A 52 9.56 -5.53 -5.31
CA THR A 52 10.15 -6.87 -5.32
C THR A 52 11.36 -6.95 -4.38
N THR A 53 12.22 -5.91 -4.36
CA THR A 53 13.36 -5.83 -3.42
C THR A 53 12.90 -5.79 -1.97
N MET A 54 11.89 -4.99 -1.64
CA MET A 54 11.30 -4.96 -0.29
C MET A 54 10.69 -6.30 0.11
N ALA A 55 10.16 -7.06 -0.84
CA ALA A 55 9.66 -8.41 -0.59
C ALA A 55 10.76 -9.47 -0.39
N GLY A 56 12.04 -9.07 -0.39
CA GLY A 56 13.19 -9.95 -0.20
C GLY A 56 13.65 -10.67 -1.46
N GLY A 57 13.12 -10.31 -2.63
CA GLY A 57 13.54 -10.90 -3.89
C GLY A 57 14.65 -10.12 -4.57
N GLU A 58 15.48 -10.84 -5.33
CA GLU A 58 16.24 -10.22 -6.40
C GLU A 58 15.28 -9.95 -7.57
N PHE A 59 15.23 -8.70 -8.02
CA PHE A 59 14.46 -8.35 -9.20
C PHE A 59 15.14 -8.96 -10.43
N VAL A 60 14.75 -10.19 -10.79
CA VAL A 60 15.20 -10.85 -12.02
C VAL A 60 14.72 -9.99 -13.20
N ALA A 61 15.67 -9.49 -13.99
CA ALA A 61 15.47 -8.51 -15.04
C ALA A 61 14.18 -8.78 -15.85
N THR A 62 13.13 -8.00 -15.59
CA THR A 62 12.00 -7.88 -16.51
C THR A 62 12.48 -7.29 -17.84
N PRO A 63 11.76 -7.50 -18.96
CA PRO A 63 12.10 -6.92 -20.26
C PRO A 63 12.56 -5.47 -20.11
N ALA A 64 13.63 -5.12 -20.82
CA ALA A 64 14.44 -3.90 -20.64
C ALA A 64 13.67 -2.57 -20.65
N THR A 65 12.38 -2.58 -21.04
CA THR A 65 11.52 -1.41 -21.11
C THR A 65 10.11 -1.72 -20.59
N SER A 66 9.62 -0.88 -19.67
CA SER A 66 8.20 -0.85 -19.32
C SER A 66 7.37 -0.43 -20.54
N GLY A 67 6.20 -1.05 -20.70
CA GLY A 67 5.24 -0.63 -21.71
C GLY A 67 4.82 0.83 -21.50
N LYS A 68 4.61 1.55 -22.60
CA LYS A 68 4.22 2.97 -22.58
C LYS A 68 3.00 3.19 -21.70
N VAL A 69 3.08 4.15 -20.78
CA VAL A 69 1.96 4.63 -19.99
C VAL A 69 1.36 5.86 -20.66
N THR A 70 0.04 5.84 -20.89
CA THR A 70 -0.75 6.97 -21.39
C THR A 70 -1.85 7.31 -20.39
N THR A 71 -2.39 8.52 -20.47
CA THR A 71 -3.49 9.02 -19.66
C THR A 71 -4.60 9.54 -20.58
N ASP A 72 -5.87 9.46 -20.15
CA ASP A 72 -7.00 10.11 -20.86
C ASP A 72 -7.16 11.61 -20.54
N PHE A 73 -6.38 12.12 -19.59
CA PHE A 73 -6.24 13.54 -19.25
C PHE A 73 -4.78 14.01 -19.38
N VAL A 74 -4.57 15.32 -19.40
CA VAL A 74 -3.22 15.90 -19.50
C VAL A 74 -2.55 15.87 -18.13
N VAL A 75 -1.44 15.14 -18.05
CA VAL A 75 -0.55 15.11 -16.88
C VAL A 75 0.85 15.45 -17.36
N PRO A 76 1.51 16.49 -16.81
CA PRO A 76 2.84 16.88 -17.24
C PRO A 76 3.92 15.88 -16.80
N ASP A 77 3.80 15.33 -15.59
CA ASP A 77 4.77 14.39 -15.01
C ASP A 77 4.15 13.54 -13.88
N ALA A 78 4.92 12.57 -13.39
CA ALA A 78 4.46 11.69 -12.32
C ALA A 78 4.26 12.40 -10.97
N ARG A 79 5.02 13.48 -10.70
CA ARG A 79 4.91 14.28 -9.48
C ARG A 79 3.54 14.95 -9.38
N THR A 80 3.11 15.59 -10.46
CA THR A 80 1.81 16.25 -10.54
C THR A 80 0.70 15.23 -10.34
N MET A 81 0.80 14.06 -10.97
CA MET A 81 -0.17 12.99 -10.75
C MET A 81 -0.19 12.52 -9.29
N CYS A 82 0.97 12.32 -8.69
CA CYS A 82 1.09 11.91 -7.29
C CYS A 82 0.52 12.97 -6.32
N GLN A 83 0.68 14.26 -6.62
CA GLN A 83 0.13 15.36 -5.83
C GLN A 83 -1.40 15.44 -5.94
N GLU A 84 -1.99 14.99 -7.04
CA GLU A 84 -3.45 14.97 -7.19
C GLU A 84 -4.08 13.77 -6.46
N VAL A 85 -3.55 12.56 -6.69
CA VAL A 85 -4.22 11.32 -6.25
C VAL A 85 -3.57 10.63 -5.05
N GLY A 86 -2.33 11.00 -4.71
CA GLY A 86 -1.51 10.33 -3.71
C GLY A 86 -0.73 9.12 -4.26
N LEU A 87 0.39 8.80 -3.62
CA LEU A 87 1.28 7.72 -4.07
C LEU A 87 0.60 6.36 -4.07
N ASP A 88 -0.17 6.01 -3.03
CA ASP A 88 -0.84 4.71 -2.93
C ASP A 88 -1.77 4.45 -4.14
N VAL A 89 -2.58 5.46 -4.50
CA VAL A 89 -3.49 5.37 -5.64
C VAL A 89 -2.71 5.28 -6.95
N LEU A 90 -1.66 6.09 -7.08
CA LEU A 90 -0.79 6.08 -8.26
C LEU A 90 -0.08 4.73 -8.45
N THR A 91 0.45 4.14 -7.38
CA THR A 91 1.11 2.83 -7.41
C THR A 91 0.13 1.74 -7.86
N LEU A 92 -1.10 1.73 -7.34
CA LEU A 92 -2.11 0.78 -7.80
C LEU A 92 -2.47 1.01 -9.28
N ALA A 93 -2.66 2.26 -9.70
CA ALA A 93 -3.00 2.58 -11.09
C ALA A 93 -1.91 2.12 -12.08
N LEU A 94 -0.64 2.22 -11.69
CA LEU A 94 0.49 1.81 -12.53
C LEU A 94 0.71 0.30 -12.57
N LEU A 95 0.31 -0.45 -11.54
CA LEU A 95 0.71 -1.86 -11.39
C LEU A 95 -0.44 -2.87 -11.41
N ALA A 96 -1.69 -2.47 -11.19
CA ALA A 96 -2.78 -3.42 -10.93
C ALA A 96 -3.40 -4.05 -12.19
N ASP A 97 -3.38 -3.34 -13.32
CA ASP A 97 -4.20 -3.71 -14.49
C ASP A 97 -3.47 -4.72 -15.40
N VAL A 98 -2.39 -4.29 -16.04
CA VAL A 98 -1.64 -5.10 -17.02
C VAL A 98 -0.21 -5.39 -16.57
N PRO A 99 0.43 -6.46 -17.10
CA PRO A 99 1.85 -6.72 -16.86
C PRO A 99 2.76 -5.55 -17.26
N LEU A 100 3.93 -5.47 -16.62
CA LEU A 100 4.91 -4.37 -16.80
C LEU A 100 5.30 -4.06 -18.25
N HIS A 101 5.40 -5.10 -19.09
CA HIS A 101 5.80 -4.98 -20.50
C HIS A 101 4.65 -4.54 -21.42
N ARG A 102 3.40 -4.53 -20.93
CA ARG A 102 2.24 -4.13 -21.73
C ARG A 102 1.99 -2.62 -21.59
N PRO A 103 1.60 -1.95 -22.70
CA PRO A 103 1.13 -0.57 -22.62
C PRO A 103 -0.05 -0.44 -21.66
N LEU A 104 -0.10 0.66 -20.93
CA LEU A 104 -1.11 0.95 -19.92
C LEU A 104 -1.76 2.29 -20.24
N GLN A 105 -3.08 2.33 -20.28
CA GLN A 105 -3.85 3.58 -20.32
C GLN A 105 -4.49 3.80 -18.96
N ILE A 106 -4.03 4.81 -18.22
CA ILE A 106 -4.66 5.22 -16.97
C ILE A 106 -5.86 6.11 -17.31
N THR A 107 -7.03 5.71 -16.83
CA THR A 107 -8.25 6.50 -16.94
C THR A 107 -8.61 7.17 -15.63
N GLN A 108 -9.36 8.26 -15.68
CA GLN A 108 -9.89 8.89 -14.46
C GLN A 108 -10.74 7.90 -13.63
N ASN A 109 -11.52 7.05 -14.30
CA ASN A 109 -12.33 6.02 -13.64
C ASN A 109 -11.48 4.96 -12.93
N ALA A 110 -10.34 4.58 -13.50
CA ALA A 110 -9.41 3.66 -12.85
C ALA A 110 -8.87 4.27 -11.53
N LEU A 111 -8.46 5.54 -11.56
CA LEU A 111 -7.99 6.26 -10.36
C LEU A 111 -9.06 6.30 -9.26
N ILE A 112 -10.30 6.68 -9.63
CA ILE A 112 -11.43 6.70 -8.71
C ILE A 112 -11.70 5.30 -8.14
N GLY A 113 -11.59 4.26 -8.96
CA GLY A 113 -11.75 2.87 -8.54
C GLY A 113 -10.73 2.46 -7.48
N HIS A 114 -9.46 2.80 -7.68
CA HIS A 114 -8.38 2.56 -6.72
C HIS A 114 -8.61 3.33 -5.41
N TRP A 115 -8.95 4.61 -5.50
CA TRP A 115 -9.25 5.43 -4.32
C TRP A 115 -10.45 4.88 -3.54
N ARG A 116 -11.54 4.48 -4.22
CA ARG A 116 -12.72 3.88 -3.56
C ARG A 116 -12.37 2.59 -2.84
N TRP A 117 -11.53 1.75 -3.44
CA TRP A 117 -11.06 0.53 -2.80
C TRP A 117 -10.24 0.82 -1.55
N LEU A 118 -9.30 1.77 -1.59
CA LEU A 118 -8.53 2.17 -0.41
C LEU A 118 -9.42 2.79 0.68
N ARG A 119 -10.42 3.59 0.30
CA ARG A 119 -11.41 4.12 1.25
C ARG A 119 -12.24 3.01 1.90
N LEU A 120 -12.57 1.94 1.16
CA LEU A 120 -13.24 0.77 1.72
C LEU A 120 -12.32 0.06 2.72
N VAL A 121 -11.07 -0.22 2.34
CA VAL A 121 -10.06 -0.83 3.24
C VAL A 121 -9.94 -0.01 4.54
N TRP A 122 -9.80 1.31 4.43
CA TRP A 122 -9.72 2.19 5.59
C TRP A 122 -10.96 2.07 6.47
N ARG A 123 -12.17 2.23 5.92
CA ARG A 123 -13.41 2.20 6.70
C ARG A 123 -13.62 0.86 7.40
N THR A 124 -13.21 -0.23 6.79
CA THR A 124 -13.34 -1.56 7.37
C THR A 124 -12.35 -1.78 8.52
N LEU A 125 -11.14 -1.21 8.44
CA LEU A 125 -10.05 -1.54 9.34
C LEU A 125 -9.69 -0.44 10.35
N ALA A 126 -10.07 0.81 10.13
CA ALA A 126 -9.66 1.95 10.96
C ALA A 126 -10.27 1.93 12.37
N ASP A 127 -11.49 1.40 12.52
CA ASP A 127 -12.23 1.34 13.78
C ASP A 127 -12.21 -0.07 14.42
N ALA A 128 -11.56 -1.04 13.78
CA ALA A 128 -11.43 -2.37 14.33
C ALA A 128 -10.55 -2.31 15.59
N LYS A 129 -11.06 -2.85 16.71
CA LYS A 129 -10.36 -2.82 18.00
C LYS A 129 -8.96 -3.42 17.85
N PRO A 130 -7.93 -2.79 18.42
CA PRO A 130 -6.58 -3.32 18.36
C PRO A 130 -6.57 -4.72 18.96
N ALA A 131 -5.93 -5.66 18.27
CA ALA A 131 -5.70 -6.98 18.82
C ALA A 131 -4.90 -6.82 20.11
N THR A 132 -5.49 -7.19 21.24
CA THR A 132 -4.80 -7.22 22.54
C THR A 132 -3.72 -8.30 22.48
N GLY A 133 -2.52 -7.91 22.07
CA GLY A 133 -1.36 -8.79 21.99
C GLY A 133 -0.31 -8.21 21.05
N CYS A 134 0.66 -7.48 21.61
CA CYS A 134 1.93 -7.27 20.92
C CYS A 134 2.56 -8.65 20.75
N VAL A 135 2.44 -9.22 19.54
CA VAL A 135 3.07 -10.51 19.24
C VAL A 135 4.55 -10.24 18.98
N ASP A 136 5.33 -10.29 20.06
CA ASP A 136 6.77 -10.50 19.96
C ASP A 136 7.01 -11.92 19.44
N THR A 137 7.12 -12.09 18.12
CA THR A 137 7.68 -13.31 17.54
C THR A 137 8.66 -12.96 16.43
N ILE A 138 9.95 -13.17 16.73
CA ILE A 138 11.05 -13.75 15.94
C ILE A 138 11.09 -13.34 14.45
N PRO A 139 12.24 -12.86 13.91
CA PRO A 139 12.27 -12.13 12.66
C PRO A 139 11.74 -12.99 11.51
N ALA A 140 10.53 -12.65 11.05
CA ALA A 140 10.00 -13.15 9.81
C ALA A 140 10.95 -12.71 8.69
N THR A 141 11.46 -13.65 7.91
CA THR A 141 12.14 -13.29 6.67
C THR A 141 11.13 -12.52 5.79
N ALA A 142 11.62 -11.66 4.89
CA ALA A 142 10.72 -10.95 3.99
C ALA A 142 9.84 -11.95 3.19
N GLU A 143 10.40 -13.10 2.80
CA GLU A 143 9.66 -14.18 2.17
C GLU A 143 8.50 -14.72 3.02
N SER A 144 8.68 -14.94 4.33
CA SER A 144 7.60 -15.42 5.20
C SER A 144 6.55 -14.34 5.48
N THR A 145 6.97 -13.08 5.57
CA THR A 145 6.09 -11.91 5.76
C THR A 145 5.17 -11.70 4.56
N PHE A 146 5.70 -11.88 3.36
CA PHE A 146 5.00 -11.62 2.10
C PHE A 146 4.63 -12.88 1.33
N ALA A 147 4.52 -14.04 2.02
CA ALA A 147 4.37 -15.36 1.42
C ALA A 147 3.24 -15.44 0.37
N THR A 148 2.11 -14.74 0.59
CA THR A 148 0.97 -14.72 -0.34
C THR A 148 1.28 -14.00 -1.66
N LEU A 149 2.13 -12.97 -1.63
CA LEU A 149 2.46 -12.15 -2.80
C LEU A 149 3.79 -12.55 -3.44
N TYR A 150 4.68 -13.17 -2.66
CA TYR A 150 6.04 -13.52 -3.04
C TYR A 150 6.13 -14.28 -4.38
N PRO A 151 5.37 -15.36 -4.65
CA PRO A 151 5.46 -16.08 -5.93
C PRO A 151 5.09 -15.23 -7.15
N ALA A 152 4.18 -14.27 -7.00
CA ALA A 152 3.79 -13.37 -8.08
C ALA A 152 4.85 -12.29 -8.30
N LEU A 153 5.42 -11.75 -7.22
CA LEU A 153 6.49 -10.75 -7.26
C LEU A 153 7.77 -11.31 -7.89
N MET A 154 8.18 -12.52 -7.52
CA MET A 154 9.37 -13.17 -8.09
C MET A 154 9.21 -13.48 -9.58
N ALA A 155 7.98 -13.66 -10.04
CA ALA A 155 7.65 -13.82 -11.45
C ALA A 155 7.49 -12.49 -12.20
N GLY A 156 7.75 -11.34 -11.57
CA GLY A 156 7.56 -10.01 -12.18
C GLY A 156 6.09 -9.67 -12.46
N ARG A 157 5.14 -10.30 -11.76
CA ARG A 157 3.69 -10.16 -11.98
C ARG A 157 3.03 -9.32 -10.88
N SER A 158 3.37 -8.03 -10.82
CA SER A 158 2.81 -7.08 -9.84
C SER A 158 1.28 -7.00 -9.90
N ASN A 159 0.68 -7.10 -11.08
CA ASN A 159 -0.78 -7.11 -11.26
C ASN A 159 -1.43 -8.32 -10.58
N VAL A 160 -0.80 -9.50 -10.67
CA VAL A 160 -1.26 -10.72 -9.98
C VAL A 160 -1.07 -10.59 -8.47
N ALA A 161 0.04 -10.00 -8.01
CA ALA A 161 0.25 -9.73 -6.59
C ALA A 161 -0.83 -8.79 -6.03
N ILE A 162 -1.19 -7.70 -6.73
CA ILE A 162 -2.27 -6.81 -6.30
C ILE A 162 -3.62 -7.52 -6.31
N ALA A 163 -3.89 -8.40 -7.28
CA ALA A 163 -5.10 -9.21 -7.28
C ALA A 163 -5.17 -10.14 -6.06
N ASN A 164 -4.05 -10.76 -5.67
CA ASN A 164 -3.97 -11.55 -4.45
C ASN A 164 -4.16 -10.70 -3.19
N LEU A 165 -3.59 -9.49 -3.13
CA LEU A 165 -3.81 -8.53 -2.03
C LEU A 165 -5.30 -8.19 -1.87
N ARG A 166 -6.01 -7.96 -2.99
CA ARG A 166 -7.47 -7.74 -2.97
C ARG A 166 -8.24 -8.95 -2.47
N LYS A 167 -7.82 -10.17 -2.85
CA LYS A 167 -8.42 -11.41 -2.33
C LYS A 167 -8.19 -11.58 -0.83
N MET A 168 -7.01 -11.23 -0.32
CA MET A 168 -6.75 -11.23 1.13
C MET A 168 -7.74 -10.32 1.85
N PHE A 169 -7.97 -9.10 1.34
CA PHE A 169 -8.98 -8.19 1.90
C PHE A 169 -10.40 -8.76 1.81
N GLN A 170 -10.77 -9.37 0.68
CA GLN A 170 -12.09 -10.00 0.53
C GLN A 170 -12.31 -11.10 1.57
N ASN A 171 -11.32 -11.97 1.78
CA ASN A 171 -11.39 -13.05 2.77
C ASN A 171 -11.61 -12.49 4.18
N LEU A 172 -10.82 -11.47 4.57
CA LEU A 172 -10.98 -10.73 5.83
C LEU A 172 -12.41 -10.24 6.07
N THR A 173 -13.08 -9.79 5.01
CA THR A 173 -14.44 -9.24 5.09
C THR A 173 -15.56 -10.26 4.93
N ALA A 174 -15.33 -11.38 4.24
CA ALA A 174 -16.37 -12.35 3.88
C ALA A 174 -17.05 -13.00 5.10
N HIS A 175 -16.30 -13.16 6.20
CA HIS A 175 -16.81 -13.73 7.46
C HIS A 175 -17.53 -12.71 8.35
N SER A 176 -17.38 -11.41 8.07
CA SER A 176 -18.05 -10.34 8.82
C SER A 176 -19.50 -10.13 8.35
N GLU A 177 -19.84 -10.48 7.11
CA GLU A 177 -21.19 -10.33 6.55
C GLU A 177 -22.18 -11.42 7.03
N THR A 178 -21.68 -12.57 7.50
CA THR A 178 -22.50 -13.70 7.95
C THR A 178 -22.77 -13.70 9.46
N GLN A 179 -22.06 -12.89 10.24
CA GLN A 179 -22.26 -12.74 11.68
C GLN A 179 -22.77 -11.33 12.00
N SER A 180 -24.07 -11.11 11.77
CA SER A 180 -24.77 -9.96 12.35
C SER A 180 -24.65 -10.02 13.88
N VAL A 181 -24.25 -8.91 14.50
CA VAL A 181 -24.38 -8.55 15.93
C VAL A 181 -23.11 -8.58 16.82
N GLN A 182 -21.90 -8.86 16.33
CA GLN A 182 -20.68 -8.54 17.10
C GLN A 182 -19.63 -7.78 16.28
N ASN A 183 -19.44 -6.51 16.64
CA ASN A 183 -18.47 -5.58 16.05
C ASN A 183 -17.03 -6.08 16.23
N GLY A 184 -16.52 -6.85 15.27
CA GLY A 184 -15.12 -7.23 15.16
C GLY A 184 -14.85 -8.02 13.88
N LEU A 185 -13.69 -7.81 13.26
CA LEU A 185 -13.17 -8.70 12.22
C LEU A 185 -13.06 -10.10 12.83
N SER A 186 -13.83 -11.06 12.30
CA SER A 186 -13.89 -12.45 12.81
C SER A 186 -12.70 -13.32 12.36
N GLU A 187 -11.63 -12.72 11.84
CA GLU A 187 -10.44 -13.44 11.36
C GLU A 187 -9.30 -13.44 12.39
N SER A 188 -8.41 -14.44 12.27
CA SER A 188 -7.24 -14.55 13.13
C SER A 188 -6.39 -13.28 13.06
N PRO A 189 -5.82 -12.81 14.19
CA PRO A 189 -4.89 -11.67 14.22
C PRO A 189 -3.77 -11.78 13.18
N ASP A 190 -3.34 -13.01 12.86
CA ASP A 190 -2.33 -13.32 11.86
C ASP A 190 -2.76 -12.96 10.42
N ALA A 191 -4.03 -13.16 10.07
CA ALA A 191 -4.55 -12.84 8.73
C ALA A 191 -4.60 -11.32 8.51
N LEU A 192 -5.05 -10.57 9.52
CA LEU A 192 -5.05 -9.11 9.49
C LEU A 192 -3.62 -8.56 9.42
N HIS A 193 -2.71 -9.07 10.26
CA HIS A 193 -1.32 -8.66 10.23
C HIS A 193 -0.67 -8.97 8.88
N SER A 194 -0.89 -10.17 8.34
CA SER A 194 -0.38 -10.55 7.02
C SER A 194 -0.91 -9.62 5.92
N PHE A 195 -2.21 -9.31 5.93
CA PHE A 195 -2.79 -8.36 4.96
C PHE A 195 -2.16 -6.97 5.08
N LEU A 196 -2.07 -6.42 6.29
CA LEU A 196 -1.52 -5.08 6.51
C LEU A 196 -0.04 -5.02 6.12
N ALA A 197 0.76 -6.03 6.45
CA ALA A 197 2.14 -6.14 6.01
C ALA A 197 2.22 -6.11 4.47
N ASN A 198 1.44 -6.95 3.79
CA ASN A 198 1.41 -7.00 2.33
C ASN A 198 0.85 -5.72 1.68
N LEU A 199 -0.07 -5.02 2.34
CA LEU A 199 -0.59 -3.72 1.89
C LEU A 199 0.51 -2.66 1.86
N THR A 200 1.43 -2.65 2.83
CA THR A 200 2.51 -1.65 2.87
C THR A 200 3.40 -1.70 1.63
N LEU A 201 3.55 -2.85 0.97
CA LEU A 201 4.35 -2.97 -0.26
C LEU A 201 3.82 -2.02 -1.35
N PHE A 202 2.51 -2.01 -1.58
CA PHE A 202 1.90 -1.25 -2.68
C PHE A 202 1.33 0.09 -2.23
N CYS A 203 0.84 0.17 -1.00
CA CYS A 203 0.15 1.33 -0.46
C CYS A 203 0.78 1.65 0.91
N PRO A 204 2.03 2.14 0.94
CA PRO A 204 2.77 2.35 2.19
C PRO A 204 2.04 3.30 3.14
N PHE A 205 1.41 4.37 2.63
CA PHE A 205 0.81 5.39 3.48
C PHE A 205 -0.36 4.85 4.30
N ILE A 206 -1.37 4.28 3.64
CA ILE A 206 -2.49 3.62 4.34
C ILE A 206 -2.04 2.39 5.14
N GLY A 207 -1.08 1.62 4.62
CA GLY A 207 -0.60 0.40 5.27
C GLY A 207 0.04 0.70 6.62
N TYR A 208 0.96 1.68 6.68
CA TYR A 208 1.63 2.07 7.92
C TYR A 208 0.68 2.68 8.93
N ASP A 209 -0.26 3.51 8.48
CA ASP A 209 -1.26 4.10 9.35
C ASP A 209 -2.13 3.03 10.02
N LEU A 210 -2.62 2.06 9.24
CA LEU A 210 -3.41 0.95 9.76
C LEU A 210 -2.58 0.04 10.68
N LEU A 211 -1.33 -0.28 10.34
CA LEU A 211 -0.44 -1.03 11.24
C LEU A 211 -0.29 -0.32 12.59
N CYS A 212 -0.16 1.01 12.58
CA CYS A 212 -0.05 1.80 13.81
C CYS A 212 -1.33 1.78 14.64
N ARG A 213 -2.50 1.94 14.01
CA ARG A 213 -3.81 1.89 14.68
C ARG A 213 -4.08 0.54 15.35
N HIS A 214 -3.61 -0.53 14.73
CA HIS A 214 -3.72 -1.89 15.25
C HIS A 214 -2.65 -2.25 16.29
N GLY A 215 -1.74 -1.32 16.62
CA GLY A 215 -0.65 -1.57 17.57
C GLY A 215 0.43 -2.54 17.07
N LEU A 216 0.43 -2.84 15.77
CA LEU A 216 1.38 -3.76 15.11
C LEU A 216 2.69 -3.07 14.74
N MET A 217 2.70 -1.74 14.76
CA MET A 217 3.88 -0.92 14.52
C MET A 217 3.84 0.31 15.42
N LYS A 218 4.98 0.72 15.97
CA LYS A 218 5.11 2.03 16.62
C LYS A 218 5.39 3.07 15.55
N ALA A 219 4.57 4.12 15.51
CA ALA A 219 4.81 5.20 14.59
C ALA A 219 6.15 5.90 14.89
N PRO A 220 6.87 6.33 13.84
CA PRO A 220 8.28 6.71 13.90
C PRO A 220 8.52 8.14 14.41
N TRP A 221 7.61 8.72 15.21
CA TRP A 221 7.55 10.13 15.64
C TRP A 221 8.81 10.69 16.35
N ILE A 222 9.89 9.92 16.45
CA ILE A 222 11.17 10.27 17.07
C ILE A 222 12.03 11.20 16.17
N LYS A 223 11.67 11.42 14.91
CA LYS A 223 12.31 12.47 14.08
C LYS A 223 11.27 13.39 13.46
N GLY A 224 11.04 14.54 14.09
CA GLY A 224 10.31 15.67 13.48
C GLY A 224 9.05 16.13 14.20
N SER A 225 8.70 15.55 15.35
CA SER A 225 7.71 16.15 16.24
C SER A 225 8.29 17.47 16.76
N ILE A 226 7.77 18.58 16.25
CA ILE A 226 7.95 19.89 16.86
C ILE A 226 7.43 19.76 18.30
N GLU A 227 8.31 20.02 19.28
CA GLU A 227 7.94 20.19 20.69
C GLU A 227 6.87 21.28 20.87
#